data_AF-A0A662GCI6-F1
#
_entry.id   AF-A0A662GCI6-F1
#
_cell.length_a   1.000
_cell.length_b   1.000
_cell.length_c   1.000
_cell.angle_alpha   90.00
_cell.angle_beta   90.00
_cell.angle_gamma   90.00
#
_symmetry.space_group_name_H-M   'P 1'
#
loop_
_entity.id
_entity.type
_entity.pdbx_description
1 polymer ?
#
loop_
_entity_poly.entity_id
_entity_poly.type
_entity_poly.pdbx_seq_one_letter_code
_entity_poly.pdbx_strand_id
1 'polypeptide(L)'
;FSALSLAGVPPFSGFWSKDEILIACVNAGQYGLFLAALLTAGITCFYSIRMIGYIFYSSSGEVEEVHGEPKLMWIPFGILSSLTLITGLMGYWFGEVLHDIFKEYFTNVLRIPLTASAHTSTSLTQLIVPSSSIIMLLIAGAPAYTFYISHKADSWKIVGGNKALRLLHNILWNRWYIDKFYRMTFVRGLHLSRPIVQRYVEDSIDSSLNIGVPKLFAAMYSGLRRIQTGVASINILYILIFLTSMVIVILAVI
;
A
#
# COMPACT_ATOMS: atom_id res chain seq x y z
N PHE A 1 -0.81 -7.02 -24.71
CA PHE A 1 0.65 -7.04 -24.47
C PHE A 1 1.00 -6.96 -22.98
N SER A 2 0.48 -5.98 -22.23
CA SER A 2 0.82 -5.82 -20.80
C SER A 2 0.53 -7.05 -19.94
N ALA A 3 -0.59 -7.75 -20.17
CA ALA A 3 -0.91 -8.98 -19.44
C ALA A 3 0.09 -10.13 -19.72
N LEU A 4 0.63 -10.23 -20.94
CA LEU A 4 1.66 -11.23 -21.28
C LEU A 4 3.02 -10.86 -20.69
N SER A 5 3.35 -9.55 -20.67
CA SER A 5 4.54 -9.06 -19.98
C SER A 5 4.46 -9.33 -18.48
N LEU A 6 3.32 -9.02 -17.85
CA LEU A 6 3.08 -9.29 -16.43
C LEU A 6 3.10 -10.79 -16.13
N ALA A 7 2.57 -11.64 -17.02
CA ALA A 7 2.64 -13.08 -16.88
C ALA A 7 4.09 -13.59 -16.96
N GLY A 8 5.01 -12.84 -17.57
CA GLY A 8 6.41 -13.22 -17.72
C GLY A 8 6.66 -14.09 -18.96
N VAL A 9 5.85 -13.98 -20.00
CA VAL A 9 6.01 -14.78 -21.22
C VAL A 9 7.18 -14.23 -22.06
N PRO A 10 8.15 -15.07 -22.50
CA PRO A 10 9.16 -14.64 -23.47
C PRO A 10 8.47 -14.22 -24.79
N PRO A 11 8.82 -13.10 -25.44
CA PRO A 11 10.00 -12.23 -25.28
C PRO A 11 9.73 -10.89 -24.54
N PHE A 12 8.72 -10.81 -23.68
CA PHE A 12 8.33 -9.54 -23.06
C PHE A 12 9.23 -9.12 -21.89
N SER A 13 9.26 -7.82 -21.56
CA SER A 13 10.15 -7.24 -20.54
C SER A 13 10.00 -7.85 -19.15
N GLY A 14 8.78 -8.27 -18.79
CA GLY A 14 8.53 -8.90 -17.49
C GLY A 14 9.13 -10.31 -17.34
N PHE A 15 9.52 -10.99 -18.43
CA PHE A 15 10.29 -12.23 -18.34
C PHE A 15 11.70 -11.93 -17.81
N TRP A 16 12.44 -11.05 -18.49
CA TRP A 16 13.81 -10.68 -18.13
C TRP A 16 13.90 -10.14 -16.69
N SER A 17 12.98 -9.26 -16.30
CA SER A 17 12.97 -8.69 -14.95
C SER A 17 12.68 -9.72 -13.84
N LYS A 18 11.77 -10.68 -14.08
CA LYS A 18 11.48 -11.72 -13.09
C LYS A 18 12.58 -12.77 -13.01
N ASP A 19 13.20 -13.09 -14.14
CA ASP A 19 14.26 -14.09 -14.20
C ASP A 19 15.52 -13.63 -13.46
N GLU A 20 15.89 -12.35 -13.58
CA GLU A 20 16.98 -11.76 -12.79
C GLU A 20 16.77 -11.89 -11.26
N ILE A 21 15.54 -11.71 -10.79
CA ILE A 21 15.20 -11.90 -9.37
C ILE A 21 15.34 -13.38 -8.96
N LEU A 22 14.91 -14.30 -9.81
CA LEU A 22 15.06 -15.74 -9.57
C LEU A 22 16.54 -16.16 -9.54
N ILE A 23 17.35 -15.64 -10.47
CA ILE A 23 18.79 -15.85 -10.51
C ILE A 23 19.44 -15.29 -9.24
N ALA A 24 19.05 -14.10 -8.80
CA ALA A 24 19.55 -13.49 -7.56
C ALA A 24 19.22 -14.34 -6.31
N CYS A 25 18.01 -14.91 -6.22
CA CYS A 25 17.62 -15.80 -5.12
C CYS A 25 18.48 -17.07 -5.07
N VAL A 26 18.77 -17.68 -6.22
CA VAL A 26 19.64 -18.86 -6.31
C VAL A 26 21.08 -18.51 -5.97
N ASN A 27 21.60 -17.41 -6.48
CA ASN A 27 22.95 -16.94 -6.19
C ASN A 27 23.15 -16.61 -4.70
N ALA A 28 22.10 -16.14 -4.02
CA ALA A 28 22.09 -15.90 -2.58
C ALA A 28 21.90 -17.18 -1.75
N GLY A 29 21.76 -18.37 -2.37
CA GLY A 29 21.49 -19.63 -1.69
C GLY A 29 20.09 -19.73 -1.05
N GLN A 30 19.19 -18.79 -1.35
CA GLN A 30 17.85 -18.69 -0.77
C GLN A 30 16.82 -19.46 -1.60
N TYR A 31 16.97 -20.79 -1.64
CA TYR A 31 16.11 -21.66 -2.45
C TYR A 31 14.61 -21.59 -2.05
N GLY A 32 14.30 -21.29 -0.78
CA GLY A 32 12.92 -21.10 -0.33
C GLY A 32 12.24 -19.89 -1.00
N LEU A 33 12.96 -18.76 -1.11
CA LEU A 33 12.47 -17.57 -1.81
C LEU A 33 12.38 -17.79 -3.31
N PHE A 34 13.35 -18.51 -3.89
CA PHE A 34 13.29 -18.93 -5.29
C PHE A 34 12.02 -19.72 -5.60
N LEU A 35 11.70 -20.74 -4.80
CA LEU A 35 10.51 -21.56 -5.00
C LEU A 35 9.22 -20.74 -4.83
N ALA A 36 9.16 -19.87 -3.81
CA ALA A 36 8.01 -19.00 -3.60
C ALA A 36 7.81 -18.01 -4.76
N ALA A 37 8.89 -17.42 -5.28
CA ALA A 37 8.84 -16.52 -6.42
C ALA A 37 8.44 -17.26 -7.71
N LEU A 38 8.95 -18.47 -7.94
CA LEU A 38 8.60 -19.31 -9.07
C LEU A 38 7.10 -19.69 -9.05
N LEU A 39 6.60 -20.16 -7.90
CA LEU A 39 5.18 -20.46 -7.71
C LEU A 39 4.30 -19.22 -7.93
N THR A 40 4.73 -18.08 -7.38
CA THR A 40 4.03 -16.80 -7.56
C THR A 40 3.96 -16.42 -9.04
N ALA A 41 5.05 -16.57 -9.80
CA ALA A 41 5.07 -16.29 -11.23
C ALA A 41 4.08 -17.17 -12.01
N GLY A 42 3.98 -18.46 -11.67
CA GLY A 42 2.97 -19.36 -12.23
C GLY A 42 1.53 -18.93 -11.90
N ILE A 43 1.26 -18.58 -10.63
CA ILE A 43 -0.06 -18.05 -10.22
C ILE A 43 -0.38 -16.76 -11.00
N THR A 44 0.60 -15.89 -11.23
CA THR A 44 0.46 -14.69 -12.06
C THR A 44 0.02 -14.98 -13.48
N CYS A 45 0.70 -15.94 -14.11
CA CYS A 45 0.34 -16.39 -15.45
C CYS A 45 -1.10 -16.93 -15.48
N PHE A 46 -1.44 -17.80 -14.52
CA PHE A 46 -2.77 -18.41 -14.43
C PHE A 46 -3.88 -17.36 -14.30
N TYR A 47 -3.76 -16.41 -13.36
CA TYR A 47 -4.83 -15.42 -13.16
C TYR A 47 -4.92 -14.43 -14.32
N SER A 48 -3.79 -14.12 -15.00
CA SER A 48 -3.77 -13.20 -16.13
C SER A 48 -4.48 -13.80 -17.35
N ILE A 49 -4.21 -15.08 -17.65
CA ILE A 49 -4.91 -15.82 -18.71
C ILE A 49 -6.39 -15.98 -18.36
N ARG A 50 -6.72 -16.31 -17.10
CA ARG A 50 -8.10 -16.38 -16.62
C ARG A 50 -8.85 -15.07 -16.86
N MET A 51 -8.25 -13.93 -16.53
CA MET A 51 -8.85 -12.61 -16.74
C MET A 51 -9.11 -12.33 -18.23
N ILE A 52 -8.13 -12.62 -19.10
CA ILE A 52 -8.30 -12.48 -20.56
C ILE A 52 -9.43 -13.36 -21.07
N GLY A 53 -9.49 -14.63 -20.63
CA GLY A 53 -10.54 -15.57 -21.01
C GLY A 53 -11.94 -15.07 -20.62
N TYR A 54 -12.11 -14.56 -19.40
CA TYR A 54 -13.40 -14.02 -18.95
C TYR A 54 -13.81 -12.74 -19.68
N ILE A 55 -12.88 -11.84 -19.98
CA ILE A 55 -13.22 -10.54 -20.59
C ILE A 55 -13.48 -10.69 -22.10
N PHE A 56 -12.63 -11.43 -22.81
CA PHE A 56 -12.65 -11.46 -24.28
C PHE A 56 -13.28 -12.73 -24.88
N TYR A 57 -13.26 -13.85 -24.16
CA TYR A 57 -13.69 -15.16 -24.67
C TYR A 57 -14.90 -15.73 -23.93
N SER A 58 -15.54 -14.95 -23.04
CA SER A 58 -16.76 -15.38 -22.36
C SER A 58 -17.99 -15.18 -23.27
N SER A 59 -18.82 -16.22 -23.38
CA SER A 59 -19.96 -16.29 -24.30
C SER A 59 -21.21 -15.53 -23.84
N SER A 60 -21.17 -14.77 -22.75
CA SER A 60 -22.36 -14.37 -21.99
C SER A 60 -22.59 -12.87 -21.81
N GLY A 61 -22.14 -12.02 -22.73
CA GLY A 61 -22.48 -10.59 -22.72
C GLY A 61 -23.33 -10.23 -23.93
N GLU A 62 -24.56 -9.76 -23.72
CA GLU A 62 -25.29 -8.98 -24.73
C GLU A 62 -24.34 -7.92 -25.27
N VAL A 63 -24.09 -7.95 -26.58
CA VAL A 63 -23.19 -6.99 -27.22
C VAL A 63 -23.96 -5.68 -27.34
N GLU A 64 -23.98 -4.90 -26.26
CA GLU A 64 -24.25 -3.46 -26.37
C GLU A 64 -23.31 -2.89 -27.42
N GLU A 65 -23.83 -2.03 -28.30
CA GLU A 65 -23.04 -1.41 -29.36
C GLU A 65 -21.79 -0.78 -28.76
N VAL A 66 -20.64 -1.39 -29.03
CA VAL A 66 -19.34 -0.92 -28.56
C VAL A 66 -19.05 0.39 -29.27
N HIS A 67 -19.41 1.50 -28.63
CA HIS A 67 -19.04 2.82 -29.11
C HIS A 67 -17.51 2.90 -29.17
N GLY A 68 -16.98 3.28 -30.34
CA GLY A 68 -15.55 3.42 -30.55
C GLY A 68 -14.94 4.38 -29.53
N GLU A 69 -13.96 3.89 -28.79
CA GLU A 69 -13.29 4.65 -27.74
C GLU A 69 -12.71 5.96 -28.30
N PRO A 70 -12.80 7.09 -27.56
CA PRO A 70 -12.17 8.34 -27.97
C PRO A 70 -10.68 8.12 -28.22
N LYS A 71 -10.15 8.73 -29.30
CA LYS A 71 -8.73 8.63 -29.68
C LYS A 71 -7.76 8.97 -28.54
N LEU A 72 -8.20 9.79 -27.58
CA LEU A 72 -7.45 10.19 -26.40
C LEU A 72 -7.12 9.03 -25.43
N MET A 73 -7.87 7.91 -25.46
CA MET A 73 -7.64 6.75 -24.59
C MET A 73 -6.65 5.76 -25.19
N TRP A 74 -6.78 5.45 -26.48
CA TRP A 74 -5.92 4.41 -27.10
C TRP A 74 -4.51 4.89 -27.42
N ILE A 75 -4.28 6.21 -27.56
CA ILE A 75 -2.93 6.77 -27.79
C ILE A 75 -1.98 6.46 -26.61
N PRO A 76 -2.29 6.80 -25.34
CA PRO A 76 -1.46 6.40 -24.20
C PRO A 76 -1.23 4.89 -24.12
N PHE A 77 -2.27 4.07 -24.33
CA PHE A 77 -2.14 2.61 -24.30
C PHE A 77 -1.24 2.08 -25.43
N GLY A 78 -1.33 2.65 -26.64
CA GLY A 78 -0.48 2.31 -27.77
C GLY A 78 0.99 2.64 -27.50
N ILE A 79 1.27 3.79 -26.89
CA ILE A 79 2.63 4.20 -26.49
C ILE A 79 3.18 3.24 -25.43
N LEU A 80 2.43 2.99 -24.35
CA LEU A 80 2.88 2.09 -23.27
C LEU A 80 3.08 0.65 -23.76
N SER A 81 2.18 0.17 -24.62
CA SER A 81 2.29 -1.17 -25.20
C SER A 81 3.51 -1.30 -26.10
N SER A 82 3.77 -0.29 -26.94
CA SER A 82 4.96 -0.25 -27.80
C SER A 82 6.24 -0.22 -26.97
N LEU A 83 6.28 0.59 -25.91
CA LEU A 83 7.43 0.66 -25.01
C LEU A 83 7.69 -0.67 -24.29
N THR A 84 6.62 -1.35 -23.84
CA THR A 84 6.71 -2.69 -23.22
C THR A 84 7.24 -3.73 -24.20
N LEU A 85 6.88 -3.62 -25.49
CA LEU A 85 7.38 -4.51 -26.53
C LEU A 85 8.87 -4.25 -26.81
N ILE A 86 9.25 -2.99 -27.05
CA ILE A 86 10.64 -2.59 -27.35
C ILE A 86 11.58 -2.98 -26.20
N THR A 87 11.20 -2.66 -24.96
CA THR A 87 11.98 -3.03 -23.76
C THR A 87 12.04 -4.54 -23.56
N GLY A 88 11.04 -5.30 -24.00
CA GLY A 88 11.08 -6.76 -23.99
C GLY A 88 12.08 -7.34 -24.98
N LEU A 89 12.05 -6.88 -26.22
CA LEU A 89 12.99 -7.30 -27.26
C LEU A 89 14.43 -6.93 -26.93
N MET A 90 14.65 -5.75 -26.34
CA MET A 90 15.96 -5.29 -25.89
C MET A 90 16.34 -5.75 -24.47
N GLY A 91 15.49 -6.56 -23.83
CA GLY A 91 15.59 -6.83 -22.39
C GLY A 91 16.89 -7.48 -21.95
N TYR A 92 17.44 -8.40 -22.75
CA TYR A 92 18.74 -9.02 -22.48
C TYR A 92 19.87 -7.98 -22.39
N TRP A 93 19.96 -7.09 -23.38
CA TRP A 93 20.98 -6.03 -23.39
C TRP A 93 20.73 -4.96 -22.32
N PHE A 94 19.46 -4.60 -22.10
CA PHE A 94 19.07 -3.61 -21.09
C PHE A 94 19.35 -4.11 -19.66
N GLY A 95 19.25 -5.42 -19.42
CA GLY A 95 19.58 -6.05 -18.14
C GLY A 95 21.06 -5.90 -17.77
N GLU A 96 21.95 -6.17 -18.71
CA GLU A 96 23.40 -6.01 -18.52
C GLU A 96 23.77 -4.55 -18.20
N VAL A 97 23.24 -3.60 -18.99
CA VAL A 97 23.48 -2.17 -18.78
C VAL A 97 22.99 -1.71 -17.40
N LEU A 98 21.78 -2.14 -16.99
CA LEU A 98 21.25 -1.80 -15.67
C LEU A 98 22.10 -2.41 -14.55
N HIS A 99 22.56 -3.66 -14.71
CA HIS A 99 23.39 -4.33 -13.72
C HIS A 99 24.67 -3.53 -13.43
N ASP A 100 25.35 -3.07 -14.49
CA ASP A 100 26.58 -2.30 -14.36
C ASP A 100 26.34 -0.94 -13.69
N ILE A 101 25.31 -0.21 -14.11
CA ILE A 101 24.93 1.09 -13.52
C ILE A 101 24.61 0.93 -12.02
N PHE A 102 23.82 -0.09 -11.68
CA PHE A 102 23.45 -0.34 -10.29
C PHE A 102 24.65 -0.76 -9.47
N LYS A 103 25.51 -1.65 -9.98
CA LYS A 103 26.70 -2.09 -9.28
C LYS A 103 27.62 -0.91 -8.97
N GLU A 104 27.84 -0.02 -9.94
CA GLU A 104 28.62 1.20 -9.73
C GLU A 104 28.00 2.09 -8.65
N TYR A 105 26.68 2.32 -8.72
CA TYR A 105 25.97 3.14 -7.74
C TYR A 105 26.02 2.55 -6.32
N PHE A 106 25.72 1.26 -6.16
CA PHE A 106 25.68 0.60 -4.85
C PHE A 106 27.07 0.48 -4.21
N THR A 107 28.11 0.28 -5.01
CA THR A 107 29.49 0.15 -4.49
C THR A 107 30.13 1.50 -4.20
N ASN A 108 30.03 2.46 -5.13
CA ASN A 108 30.76 3.72 -5.03
C ASN A 108 30.02 4.77 -4.19
N VAL A 109 28.69 4.84 -4.28
CA VAL A 109 27.89 5.85 -3.58
C VAL A 109 27.47 5.35 -2.20
N LEU A 110 26.93 4.13 -2.13
CA LEU A 110 26.34 3.60 -0.89
C LEU A 110 27.34 2.83 -0.01
N ARG A 111 28.56 2.55 -0.51
CA ARG A 111 29.63 1.82 0.20
C ARG A 111 29.15 0.53 0.86
N ILE A 112 28.14 -0.12 0.28
CA ILE A 112 27.65 -1.40 0.77
C ILE A 112 28.70 -2.42 0.34
N PRO A 113 29.43 -3.07 1.28
CA PRO A 113 30.38 -4.10 0.90
C PRO A 113 29.56 -5.22 0.25
N LEU A 114 29.71 -5.38 -1.06
CA LEU A 114 29.28 -6.58 -1.78
C LEU A 114 30.17 -7.72 -1.29
N THR A 115 29.93 -8.21 -0.08
CA THR A 115 30.67 -9.33 0.50
C THR A 115 30.56 -10.50 -0.46
N ALA A 116 31.73 -10.90 -0.96
CA ALA A 116 32.06 -12.02 -1.83
C ALA A 116 31.42 -13.36 -1.42
N SER A 117 30.10 -13.45 -1.56
CA SER A 117 29.32 -14.70 -1.62
C SER A 117 28.21 -14.59 -2.66
N ALA A 118 28.38 -13.69 -3.64
CA ALA A 118 27.77 -13.92 -4.94
C ALA A 118 28.48 -15.15 -5.50
N HIS A 119 27.87 -16.32 -5.35
CA HIS A 119 28.19 -17.44 -6.22
C HIS A 119 28.17 -16.88 -7.63
N THR A 120 29.34 -16.77 -8.26
CA THR A 120 29.46 -16.43 -9.68
C THR A 120 28.48 -17.32 -10.40
N SER A 121 27.45 -16.72 -10.99
CA SER A 121 26.42 -17.42 -11.74
C SER A 121 27.14 -18.33 -12.72
N THR A 122 27.17 -19.63 -12.43
CA THR A 122 27.73 -20.59 -13.36
C THR A 122 26.87 -20.53 -14.61
N SER A 123 27.44 -20.72 -15.80
CA SER A 123 26.67 -20.73 -17.05
C SER A 123 25.42 -21.65 -16.97
N LEU A 124 25.48 -22.67 -16.10
CA LEU A 124 24.35 -23.54 -15.76
C LEU A 124 23.19 -22.83 -15.04
N THR A 125 23.42 -21.91 -14.10
CA THR A 125 22.33 -21.19 -13.41
C THR A 125 21.60 -20.24 -14.35
N GLN A 126 22.34 -19.60 -15.26
CA GLN A 126 21.77 -18.71 -16.30
C GLN A 126 20.92 -19.46 -17.34
N LEU A 127 21.07 -20.78 -17.48
CA LEU A 127 20.24 -21.61 -18.35
C LEU A 127 19.10 -22.28 -17.58
N ILE A 128 19.38 -22.82 -16.38
CA ILE A 128 18.42 -23.60 -15.60
C ILE A 128 17.28 -22.72 -15.07
N VAL A 129 17.59 -21.51 -14.59
CA VAL A 129 16.59 -20.61 -14.00
C VAL A 129 15.53 -20.16 -15.02
N PRO A 130 15.90 -19.60 -16.19
CA PRO A 130 14.90 -19.26 -17.22
C PRO A 130 14.15 -20.48 -17.75
N SER A 131 14.81 -21.62 -17.88
CA SER A 131 14.14 -22.88 -18.25
C SER A 131 13.06 -23.28 -17.22
N SER A 132 13.38 -23.18 -15.93
CA SER A 132 12.43 -23.50 -14.85
C SER A 132 11.23 -22.53 -14.83
N SER A 133 11.48 -21.25 -15.13
CA SER A 133 10.44 -20.23 -15.26
C SER A 133 9.50 -20.55 -16.43
N ILE A 134 10.05 -20.88 -17.61
CA ILE A 134 9.26 -21.27 -18.80
C ILE A 134 8.43 -22.53 -18.50
N ILE A 135 9.01 -23.55 -17.85
CA ILE A 135 8.29 -24.76 -17.47
C ILE A 135 7.14 -24.42 -16.52
N MET A 136 7.37 -23.57 -15.52
CA MET A 136 6.31 -23.15 -14.59
C MET A 136 5.19 -22.37 -15.31
N LEU A 137 5.54 -21.51 -16.27
CA LEU A 137 4.58 -20.79 -17.09
C LEU A 137 3.74 -21.72 -17.96
N LEU A 138 4.33 -22.79 -18.49
CA LEU A 138 3.58 -23.81 -19.24
C LEU A 138 2.65 -24.62 -18.32
N ILE A 139 3.15 -25.04 -17.15
CA ILE A 139 2.36 -25.79 -16.16
C ILE A 139 1.17 -24.97 -15.66
N ALA A 140 1.35 -23.66 -15.47
CA ALA A 140 0.28 -22.77 -15.03
C ALA A 140 -0.61 -22.29 -16.20
N GLY A 141 -0.03 -22.02 -17.36
CA GLY A 141 -0.72 -21.44 -18.50
C GLY A 141 -1.59 -22.45 -19.26
N ALA A 142 -1.12 -23.69 -19.44
CA ALA A 142 -1.89 -24.74 -20.12
C ALA A 142 -3.26 -25.04 -19.46
N PRO A 143 -3.37 -25.26 -18.14
CA PRO A 143 -4.67 -25.42 -17.49
C PRO A 143 -5.51 -24.14 -17.54
N ALA A 144 -4.90 -22.95 -17.40
CA ALA A 144 -5.64 -21.69 -17.51
C ALA A 144 -6.26 -21.51 -18.91
N TYR A 145 -5.50 -21.80 -19.96
CA TYR A 145 -5.95 -21.70 -21.35
C TYR A 145 -7.09 -22.68 -21.66
N THR A 146 -6.96 -23.93 -21.21
CA THR A 146 -7.97 -24.97 -21.44
C THR A 146 -9.29 -24.70 -20.73
N PHE A 147 -9.23 -24.18 -19.51
CA PHE A 147 -10.42 -23.83 -18.72
C PHE A 147 -11.13 -22.57 -19.21
N TYR A 148 -10.40 -21.48 -19.48
CA TYR A 148 -11.00 -20.15 -19.60
C TYR A 148 -11.07 -19.60 -21.04
N ILE A 149 -10.23 -20.08 -21.95
CA ILE A 149 -10.24 -19.63 -23.36
C ILE A 149 -10.85 -20.71 -24.24
N SER A 150 -10.42 -21.96 -24.08
CA SER A 150 -10.91 -23.07 -24.90
C SER A 150 -12.25 -23.66 -24.42
N HIS A 151 -12.72 -23.33 -23.21
CA HIS A 151 -13.93 -23.86 -22.57
C HIS A 151 -14.09 -25.40 -22.63
N LYS A 152 -12.97 -26.14 -22.72
CA LYS A 152 -12.98 -27.61 -22.89
C LYS A 152 -13.19 -28.36 -21.56
N ALA A 153 -13.04 -27.68 -20.43
CA ALA A 153 -13.19 -28.29 -19.11
C ALA A 153 -13.74 -27.28 -18.09
N ASP A 154 -14.67 -27.74 -17.25
CA ASP A 154 -15.28 -26.92 -16.20
C ASP A 154 -14.42 -26.91 -14.93
N SER A 155 -13.83 -25.76 -14.59
CA SER A 155 -13.05 -25.61 -13.35
C SER A 155 -13.88 -25.88 -12.10
N TRP A 156 -15.18 -25.59 -12.12
CA TRP A 156 -16.06 -25.75 -10.95
C TRP A 156 -16.32 -27.22 -10.59
N LYS A 157 -16.30 -28.14 -11.58
CA LYS A 157 -16.47 -29.58 -11.32
C LYS A 157 -15.29 -30.14 -10.50
N ILE A 158 -14.09 -29.64 -10.73
CA ILE A 158 -12.87 -30.06 -10.01
C ILE A 158 -12.87 -29.53 -8.57
N VAL A 159 -13.22 -28.26 -8.38
CA VAL A 159 -13.28 -27.63 -7.04
C VAL A 159 -14.43 -28.22 -6.22
N GLY A 160 -15.58 -28.47 -6.84
CA GLY A 160 -16.74 -29.08 -6.17
C GLY A 160 -16.54 -30.56 -5.80
N GLY A 161 -15.72 -31.29 -6.54
CA GLY A 161 -15.44 -32.70 -6.30
C GLY A 161 -14.57 -32.99 -5.07
N ASN A 162 -13.78 -32.03 -4.59
CA ASN A 162 -12.86 -32.24 -3.48
C ASN A 162 -13.08 -31.25 -2.33
N LYS A 163 -13.33 -31.78 -1.12
CA LYS A 163 -13.58 -30.96 0.09
C LYS A 163 -12.41 -30.02 0.42
N ALA A 164 -11.17 -30.47 0.23
CA ALA A 164 -9.98 -29.66 0.50
C ALA A 164 -9.89 -28.45 -0.44
N LEU A 165 -10.15 -28.64 -1.74
CA LEU A 165 -10.15 -27.56 -2.74
C LEU A 165 -11.27 -26.56 -2.47
N ARG A 166 -12.45 -27.03 -2.06
CA ARG A 166 -13.56 -26.15 -1.68
C ARG A 166 -13.24 -25.30 -0.46
N LEU A 167 -12.57 -25.87 0.54
CA LEU A 167 -12.13 -25.12 1.73
C LEU A 167 -11.08 -24.07 1.37
N LEU A 168 -10.07 -24.45 0.58
CA LEU A 168 -9.04 -23.54 0.07
C LEU A 168 -9.69 -22.41 -0.75
N HIS A 169 -10.61 -22.75 -1.65
CA HIS A 169 -11.38 -21.77 -2.41
C HIS A 169 -12.13 -20.79 -1.51
N ASN A 170 -12.83 -21.27 -0.48
CA ASN A 170 -13.55 -20.40 0.47
C ASN A 170 -12.61 -19.46 1.23
N ILE A 171 -11.40 -19.90 1.59
CA ILE A 171 -10.40 -19.05 2.26
C ILE A 171 -9.89 -17.96 1.29
N LEU A 172 -9.52 -18.35 0.07
CA LEU A 172 -9.05 -17.41 -0.95
C LEU A 172 -10.14 -16.42 -1.37
N TRP A 173 -11.37 -16.90 -1.53
CA TRP A 173 -12.55 -16.11 -1.90
C TRP A 173 -12.86 -15.04 -0.85
N ASN A 174 -12.76 -15.39 0.44
CA ASN A 174 -12.94 -14.45 1.54
C ASN A 174 -11.69 -13.58 1.81
N ARG A 175 -10.81 -13.39 0.81
CA ARG A 175 -9.59 -12.57 0.89
C ARG A 175 -8.72 -12.93 2.11
N TRP A 176 -8.59 -14.23 2.36
CA TRP A 176 -7.84 -14.79 3.50
C TRP A 176 -8.38 -14.36 4.87
N TYR A 177 -9.62 -13.84 4.92
CA TYR A 177 -10.21 -13.23 6.10
C TYR A 177 -9.44 -12.04 6.68
N ILE A 178 -8.46 -11.49 5.95
CA ILE A 178 -7.68 -10.32 6.38
C ILE A 178 -8.61 -9.14 6.65
N ASP A 179 -9.56 -8.90 5.75
CA ASP A 179 -10.58 -7.86 5.88
C ASP A 179 -11.41 -8.01 7.16
N LYS A 180 -11.80 -9.26 7.50
CA LYS A 180 -12.58 -9.55 8.70
C LYS A 180 -11.73 -9.36 9.96
N PHE A 181 -10.49 -9.82 9.94
CA PHE A 181 -9.53 -9.63 11.02
C PHE A 181 -9.26 -8.14 11.26
N TYR A 182 -8.98 -7.37 10.21
CA TYR A 182 -8.70 -5.95 10.31
C TYR A 182 -9.88 -5.17 10.90
N ARG A 183 -11.09 -5.42 10.40
CA ARG A 183 -12.29 -4.78 10.94
C ARG A 183 -12.59 -5.17 12.38
N MET A 184 -12.31 -6.42 12.76
CA MET A 184 -12.55 -6.89 14.13
C MET A 184 -11.52 -6.34 15.12
N THR A 185 -10.23 -6.35 14.77
CA THR A 185 -9.15 -5.97 15.67
C THR A 185 -8.99 -4.45 15.72
N PHE A 186 -8.86 -3.79 14.56
CA PHE A 186 -8.56 -2.36 14.51
C PHE A 186 -9.83 -1.52 14.52
N VAL A 187 -10.74 -1.73 13.58
CA VAL A 187 -11.92 -0.85 13.43
C VAL A 187 -12.84 -0.98 14.64
N ARG A 188 -13.24 -2.20 15.01
CA ARG A 188 -14.09 -2.42 16.18
C ARG A 188 -13.37 -2.10 17.49
N GLY A 189 -12.06 -2.39 17.59
CA GLY A 189 -11.25 -2.00 18.74
C GLY A 189 -11.26 -0.49 18.99
N LEU A 190 -11.09 0.30 17.93
CA LEU A 190 -11.18 1.77 18.00
C LEU A 190 -12.61 2.25 18.31
N HIS A 191 -13.63 1.62 17.76
CA HIS A 191 -15.02 1.98 18.12
C HIS A 191 -15.34 1.67 19.59
N LEU A 192 -14.75 0.61 20.16
CA LEU A 192 -14.92 0.27 21.58
C LEU A 192 -14.20 1.26 22.50
N SER A 193 -13.10 1.90 22.06
CA SER A 193 -12.41 2.92 22.86
C SER A 193 -13.09 4.30 22.80
N ARG A 194 -13.93 4.57 21.79
CA ARG A 194 -14.68 5.83 21.66
C ARG A 194 -15.38 6.30 22.94
N PRO A 195 -16.24 5.52 23.62
CA PRO A 195 -16.94 5.99 24.82
C PRO A 195 -16.00 6.31 25.99
N ILE A 196 -14.85 5.64 26.07
CA ILE A 196 -13.84 5.89 27.10
C ILE A 196 -13.18 7.24 26.84
N VAL A 197 -12.75 7.49 25.61
CA VAL A 197 -12.15 8.78 25.22
C VAL A 197 -13.16 9.91 25.40
N GLN A 198 -14.40 9.71 24.95
CA GLN A 198 -15.46 10.70 25.12
C GLN A 198 -15.66 11.05 26.60
N ARG A 199 -15.79 10.05 27.47
CA ARG A 199 -16.09 10.28 28.89
C ARG A 199 -14.93 10.88 29.69
N TYR A 200 -13.69 10.44 29.43
CA TYR A 200 -12.54 10.86 30.24
C TYR A 200 -11.79 12.04 29.66
N VAL A 201 -11.81 12.22 28.34
CA VAL A 201 -11.06 13.27 27.66
C VAL A 201 -12.03 14.36 27.20
N GLU A 202 -13.01 14.04 26.36
CA GLU A 202 -13.88 15.05 25.75
C GLU A 202 -14.78 15.75 26.79
N ASP A 203 -15.50 14.99 27.62
CA ASP A 203 -16.38 15.55 28.66
C ASP A 203 -15.58 16.35 29.71
N SER A 204 -14.36 15.91 30.04
CA SER A 204 -13.49 16.63 30.98
C SER A 204 -12.97 17.95 30.39
N ILE A 205 -12.60 17.95 29.11
CA ILE A 205 -12.14 19.16 28.42
C ILE A 205 -13.31 20.13 28.21
N ASP A 206 -14.47 19.64 27.78
CA ASP A 206 -15.66 20.45 27.54
C ASP A 206 -16.17 21.08 28.84
N SER A 207 -16.27 20.32 29.93
CA SER A 207 -16.65 20.89 31.23
C SER A 207 -15.62 21.91 31.75
N SER A 208 -14.32 21.67 31.57
CA SER A 208 -13.28 22.62 31.98
C SER A 208 -13.34 23.92 31.17
N LEU A 209 -13.43 23.83 29.84
CA LEU A 209 -13.39 25.00 28.96
C LEU A 209 -14.72 25.74 28.90
N ASN A 210 -15.83 25.02 28.68
CA ASN A 210 -17.12 25.61 28.39
C ASN A 210 -17.88 26.02 29.67
N ILE A 211 -17.63 25.34 30.79
CA ILE A 211 -18.27 25.65 32.08
C ILE A 211 -17.28 26.29 33.05
N GLY A 212 -16.05 25.76 33.14
CA GLY A 212 -15.04 26.23 34.08
C GLY A 212 -14.56 27.66 33.78
N VAL A 213 -14.16 27.93 32.54
CA VAL A 213 -13.64 29.25 32.15
C VAL A 213 -14.68 30.37 32.34
N PRO A 214 -15.94 30.24 31.86
CA PRO A 214 -16.94 31.28 32.11
C PRO A 214 -17.27 31.47 33.60
N LYS A 215 -17.32 30.40 34.40
CA LYS A 215 -17.51 30.51 35.85
C LYS A 215 -16.38 31.27 36.53
N LEU A 216 -15.12 31.03 36.12
CA LEU A 216 -13.96 31.74 36.64
C LEU A 216 -14.07 33.24 36.35
N PHE A 217 -14.35 33.61 35.09
CA PHE A 217 -14.54 35.01 34.72
C PHE A 217 -15.73 35.65 35.42
N ALA A 218 -16.86 34.94 35.55
CA ALA A 218 -18.02 35.43 36.29
C ALA A 218 -17.71 35.63 37.78
N ALA A 219 -16.92 34.74 38.39
CA ALA A 219 -16.47 34.87 39.77
C ALA A 219 -15.55 36.09 39.93
N MET A 220 -14.56 36.26 39.05
CA MET A 220 -13.69 37.44 39.03
C MET A 220 -14.48 38.75 38.87
N TYR A 221 -15.42 38.79 37.93
CA TYR A 221 -16.31 39.93 37.74
C TYR A 221 -17.12 40.22 39.00
N SER A 222 -17.70 39.20 39.62
CA SER A 222 -18.50 39.37 40.84
C SER A 222 -17.67 39.90 42.02
N GLY A 223 -16.39 39.50 42.10
CA GLY A 223 -15.44 40.03 43.09
C GLY A 223 -15.08 41.49 42.82
N LEU A 224 -14.71 41.81 41.57
CA LEU A 224 -14.36 43.17 41.16
C LEU A 224 -15.54 44.14 41.33
N ARG A 225 -16.76 43.68 41.05
CA ARG A 225 -18.00 44.44 41.24
C ARG A 225 -18.21 44.85 42.70
N ARG A 226 -17.82 44.02 43.68
CA ARG A 226 -17.94 44.36 45.11
C ARG A 226 -17.02 45.49 45.55
N ILE A 227 -15.93 45.73 44.83
CA ILE A 227 -14.99 46.83 45.13
C ILE A 227 -15.62 48.19 44.76
N GLN A 228 -16.48 48.21 43.74
CA GLN A 228 -17.22 49.41 43.33
C GLN A 228 -18.47 49.60 44.21
N THR A 229 -18.30 50.28 45.33
CA THR A 229 -19.37 50.54 46.32
C THR A 229 -20.35 51.63 45.91
N GLY A 230 -20.07 52.38 44.83
CA GLY A 230 -20.90 53.50 44.36
C GLY A 230 -20.85 54.75 45.25
N VAL A 231 -20.09 54.71 46.36
CA VAL A 231 -19.92 55.83 47.29
C VAL A 231 -18.69 56.65 46.90
N ALA A 232 -18.89 57.93 46.57
CA ALA A 232 -17.83 58.82 46.11
C ALA A 232 -16.65 58.91 47.11
N SER A 233 -16.93 58.96 48.42
CA SER A 233 -15.91 59.04 49.47
C SER A 233 -14.96 57.83 49.47
N ILE A 234 -15.48 56.62 49.24
CA ILE A 234 -14.67 55.40 49.18
C ILE A 234 -13.82 55.38 47.90
N ASN A 235 -14.37 55.85 46.78
CA ASN A 235 -13.62 55.96 45.53
C ASN A 235 -12.46 56.96 45.61
N ILE A 236 -12.66 58.11 46.28
CA ILE A 236 -11.60 59.10 46.52
C ILE A 236 -10.47 58.48 47.37
N LEU A 237 -10.83 57.67 48.38
CA LEU A 237 -9.87 56.96 49.21
C LEU A 237 -9.05 55.95 48.39
N TYR A 238 -9.66 55.22 47.44
CA TYR A 238 -8.91 54.35 46.51
C TYR A 238 -7.89 55.13 45.68
N ILE A 239 -8.27 56.30 45.16
CA ILE A 239 -7.37 57.17 44.37
C ILE A 239 -6.19 57.66 45.22
N LEU A 240 -6.44 58.07 46.47
CA LEU A 240 -5.39 58.53 47.39
C LEU A 240 -4.39 57.39 47.72
N ILE A 241 -4.89 56.19 48.01
CA ILE A 241 -4.05 55.01 48.26
C ILE A 241 -3.22 54.66 47.03
N PHE A 242 -3.83 54.68 45.84
CA PHE A 242 -3.13 54.43 44.60
C PHE A 242 -1.99 55.44 44.38
N LEU A 243 -2.26 56.74 44.52
CA LEU A 243 -1.27 57.80 44.30
C LEU A 243 -0.13 57.73 45.32
N THR A 244 -0.43 57.53 46.60
CA THR A 244 0.59 57.37 47.64
C THR A 244 1.44 56.12 47.41
N SER A 245 0.83 54.98 47.06
CA SER A 245 1.55 53.75 46.72
C SER A 245 2.47 53.94 45.51
N MET A 246 2.01 54.67 44.48
CA MET A 246 2.80 54.95 43.29
C MET A 246 4.03 55.80 43.62
N VAL A 247 3.86 56.84 44.44
CA VAL A 247 4.97 57.70 44.89
C VAL A 247 6.00 56.90 45.69
N ILE A 248 5.54 56.00 46.59
CA ILE A 248 6.43 55.11 47.35
C ILE A 248 7.22 54.18 46.41
N VAL A 249 6.56 53.58 45.42
CA VAL A 249 7.23 52.70 44.45
C VAL A 249 8.26 53.49 43.64
N ILE A 250 7.94 54.71 43.21
CA ILE A 250 8.89 55.57 42.49
C ILE A 250 10.09 55.91 43.38
N LEU A 251 9.87 56.33 44.63
CA LEU A 251 10.93 56.63 45.59
C LEU A 251 11.79 55.41 45.96
N ALA A 252 11.24 54.20 45.87
CA ALA A 252 11.99 52.97 46.10
C ALA A 252 12.82 52.52 44.88
N VAL A 253 12.48 53.01 43.69
CA VAL A 253 13.16 52.68 42.41
C VAL A 253 14.23 53.71 42.04
N ILE A 254 14.10 54.97 42.51
CA ILE A 254 15.11 56.03 42.41
C ILE A 254 16.18 55.84 43.51
#